data_AF-A0A842IR57-F1
#
_entry.id   AF-A0A842IR57-F1
#
_cell.length_a   1.000
_cell.length_b   1.000
_cell.length_c   1.000
_cell.angle_alpha   90.00
_cell.angle_beta   90.00
_cell.angle_gamma   90.00
#
_symmetry.space_group_name_H-M   'P 1'
#
loop_
_entity.id
_entity.type
_entity.pdbx_description
1 polymer ?
#
loop_
_entity_poly.entity_id
_entity_poly.type
_entity_poly.pdbx_seq_one_letter_code
_entity_poly.pdbx_strand_id
1 'polypeptide(L)'
;MKYYITLILLVFSLLTFAQKVEKDGNTYEVKDEKIFLNGEDVTETLSVEDKAIILKEATMISEKMKAEEKARKEKEKAEKKKEKEANKLEKDQKKAEKAAKKAEKDRKKAEKALKKEQKIKENYKKAQDNLSKAQKKYDKLKKKGKLSPVDESKWLEKIEKLTEKVAKAKQKL
;
A
#
# COMPACT_ATOMS: atom_id res chain seq x y z
N MET A 1 17.91 -9.01 -25.96
CA MET A 1 18.42 -8.23 -24.81
C MET A 1 19.45 -8.98 -23.95
N LYS A 2 19.20 -10.24 -23.56
CA LYS A 2 20.08 -10.99 -22.63
C LYS A 2 21.54 -11.16 -23.13
N TYR A 3 21.71 -11.39 -24.43
CA TYR A 3 23.03 -11.59 -25.05
C TYR A 3 23.81 -10.29 -25.31
N TYR A 4 23.13 -9.14 -25.39
CA TYR A 4 23.79 -7.85 -25.61
C TYR A 4 24.52 -7.37 -24.35
N ILE A 5 23.96 -7.63 -23.16
CA ILE A 5 24.60 -7.30 -21.89
C ILE A 5 25.87 -8.13 -21.68
N THR A 6 25.86 -9.41 -22.03
CA THR A 6 27.04 -10.28 -21.95
C THR A 6 28.10 -9.92 -22.98
N LEU A 7 27.71 -9.52 -24.19
CA LEU A 7 28.62 -9.07 -25.24
C LEU A 7 29.34 -7.76 -24.83
N ILE A 8 28.61 -6.81 -24.25
CA ILE A 8 29.18 -5.56 -23.73
C ILE A 8 30.17 -5.83 -22.60
N LEU A 9 29.86 -6.76 -21.69
CA LEU A 9 30.75 -7.18 -20.60
C LEU A 9 32.04 -7.85 -21.11
N LEU A 10 31.96 -8.63 -22.18
CA LEU A 10 33.12 -9.26 -22.83
C LEU A 10 34.01 -8.21 -23.54
N VAL A 11 33.42 -7.25 -24.24
CA VAL A 11 34.15 -6.16 -24.92
C VAL A 11 34.86 -5.24 -23.91
N PHE A 12 34.25 -4.99 -22.75
CA PHE A 12 34.86 -4.19 -21.68
C PHE A 12 36.08 -4.88 -21.04
N SER A 13 36.15 -6.22 -21.08
CA SER A 13 37.28 -6.99 -20.55
C SER A 13 38.56 -6.93 -21.42
N LEU A 14 38.43 -6.52 -22.69
CA LEU A 14 39.56 -6.36 -23.62
C LEU A 14 40.21 -4.96 -23.57
N LEU A 15 39.64 -4.03 -22.80
CA LEU A 15 40.26 -2.73 -22.54
C LEU A 15 41.38 -2.95 -21.52
N THR A 16 42.60 -3.15 -22.01
CA THR A 16 43.81 -3.20 -21.17
C THR A 16 43.84 -2.00 -20.23
N PHE A 17 43.98 -2.25 -18.94
CA PHE A 17 44.07 -1.24 -17.88
C PHE A 17 45.41 -0.48 -17.97
N ALA A 18 45.57 0.35 -19.01
CA ALA A 18 46.64 1.33 -19.10
C ALA A 18 46.18 2.59 -18.38
N GLN A 19 46.93 3.04 -17.37
CA GLN A 19 46.64 4.33 -16.74
C GLN A 19 47.34 5.44 -17.51
N LYS A 20 46.55 6.35 -18.07
CA LYS A 20 47.08 7.51 -18.80
C LYS A 20 47.39 8.64 -17.83
N VAL A 21 48.61 9.16 -17.91
CA VAL A 21 49.11 10.30 -17.12
C VAL A 21 49.64 11.34 -18.09
N GLU A 22 49.25 12.60 -17.92
CA GLU A 22 49.70 13.70 -18.76
C GLU A 22 50.80 14.48 -18.03
N LYS A 23 51.97 14.60 -18.65
CA LYS A 23 53.09 15.36 -18.10
C LYS A 23 53.85 16.07 -19.22
N ASP A 24 54.08 17.37 -19.07
CA ASP A 24 54.81 18.22 -20.03
C ASP A 24 54.27 18.14 -21.48
N GLY A 25 52.94 18.00 -21.63
CA GLY A 25 52.26 17.89 -22.92
C GLY A 25 52.31 16.49 -23.55
N ASN A 26 52.98 15.53 -22.92
CA ASN A 26 53.05 14.13 -23.35
C ASN A 26 52.11 13.25 -22.53
N THR A 27 51.39 12.35 -23.20
CA THR A 27 50.54 11.34 -22.54
C THR A 27 51.30 10.04 -22.40
N TYR A 28 51.59 9.65 -21.16
CA TYR A 28 52.26 8.41 -20.83
C TYR A 28 51.24 7.34 -20.41
N GLU A 29 51.42 6.10 -20.87
CA GLU A 29 50.65 4.94 -20.42
C GLU A 29 51.45 4.16 -19.38
N VAL A 30 50.90 3.99 -18.18
CA VAL A 30 51.51 3.19 -17.12
C VAL A 30 50.87 1.80 -17.07
N LYS A 31 51.68 0.76 -17.19
CA LYS A 31 51.29 -0.67 -17.07
C LYS A 31 52.35 -1.40 -16.26
N ASP A 32 51.99 -2.04 -15.15
CA ASP A 32 52.90 -2.85 -14.33
C ASP A 32 54.28 -2.19 -14.08
N GLU A 33 54.26 -0.95 -13.59
CA GLU A 33 55.45 -0.12 -13.28
C GLU A 33 56.30 0.34 -14.48
N LYS A 34 55.91 -0.04 -15.70
CA LYS A 34 56.50 0.45 -16.95
C LYS A 34 55.76 1.66 -17.47
N ILE A 35 56.52 2.59 -18.04
CA ILE A 35 56.04 3.84 -18.62
C ILE A 35 56.21 3.75 -20.14
N PHE A 36 55.10 3.85 -20.85
CA PHE A 36 55.08 3.84 -22.31
C PHE A 36 54.72 5.22 -22.86
N LEU A 37 55.44 5.66 -23.89
CA LEU A 37 55.10 6.86 -24.67
C LEU A 37 54.83 6.40 -26.10
N ASN A 38 53.62 6.64 -26.62
CA ASN A 38 53.21 6.19 -27.96
C ASN A 38 53.39 4.68 -28.24
N GLY A 39 53.38 3.85 -27.19
CA GLY A 39 53.56 2.39 -27.29
C GLY A 39 55.01 1.91 -27.15
N GLU A 40 56.00 2.80 -27.04
CA GLU A 40 57.40 2.47 -26.80
C GLU A 40 57.73 2.55 -25.30
N ASP A 41 58.50 1.58 -24.78
CA ASP A 41 58.91 1.53 -23.37
C ASP A 41 60.02 2.56 -23.12
N VAL A 42 59.67 3.64 -22.43
CA VAL A 42 60.59 4.75 -22.08
C VAL A 42 61.03 4.70 -20.62
N THR A 43 60.81 3.57 -19.95
CA THR A 43 61.00 3.44 -18.49
C THR A 43 62.45 3.67 -18.04
N GLU A 44 63.43 3.35 -18.88
CA GLU A 44 64.87 3.52 -18.58
C GLU A 44 65.47 4.80 -19.15
N THR A 45 64.82 5.42 -20.14
CA THR A 45 65.27 6.68 -20.76
C THR A 45 64.77 7.91 -20.01
N LEU A 46 63.74 7.75 -19.18
CA LEU A 46 63.16 8.81 -18.36
C LEU A 46 63.98 9.07 -17.09
N SER A 47 64.04 10.32 -16.63
CA SER A 47 64.73 10.63 -15.38
C SER A 47 64.03 9.97 -14.19
N VAL A 48 64.81 9.67 -13.14
CA VAL A 48 64.29 9.07 -11.90
C VAL A 48 63.18 9.93 -11.28
N GLU A 49 63.30 11.25 -11.37
CA GLU A 49 62.32 12.22 -10.87
C GLU A 49 61.02 12.17 -11.68
N ASP A 50 61.11 12.10 -13.01
CA ASP A 50 59.95 12.02 -13.90
C ASP A 50 59.19 10.72 -13.75
N LYS A 51 59.91 9.61 -13.65
CA LYS A 51 59.35 8.28 -13.40
C LYS A 51 58.57 8.24 -12.08
N ALA A 52 59.14 8.81 -11.02
CA ALA A 52 58.48 8.87 -9.71
C ALA A 52 57.18 9.69 -9.76
N ILE A 53 57.18 10.81 -10.49
CA ILE A 53 55.99 11.66 -10.65
C ILE A 53 54.87 10.93 -11.41
N ILE A 54 55.20 10.31 -12.55
CA ILE A 54 54.23 9.61 -13.40
C ILE A 54 53.61 8.41 -12.66
N LEU A 55 54.42 7.62 -11.95
CA LEU A 55 53.92 6.50 -11.14
C LEU A 55 53.06 6.98 -9.97
N LYS A 56 53.44 8.08 -9.31
CA LYS A 56 52.65 8.67 -8.21
C LYS A 56 51.29 9.18 -8.71
N GLU A 57 51.24 9.75 -9.91
CA GLU A 57 49.99 10.23 -10.49
C GLU A 57 49.09 9.08 -10.96
N ALA A 58 49.65 8.04 -11.59
CA ALA A 58 48.94 6.82 -11.93
C ALA A 58 48.34 6.13 -10.68
N THR A 59 49.11 6.00 -9.60
CA THR A 59 48.61 5.43 -8.34
C THR A 59 47.46 6.25 -7.77
N MET A 60 47.56 7.58 -7.73
CA MET A 60 46.48 8.47 -7.30
C MET A 60 45.20 8.34 -8.14
N ILE A 61 45.33 8.22 -9.48
CA ILE A 61 44.19 7.97 -10.37
C ILE A 61 43.54 6.63 -10.04
N SER A 62 44.34 5.59 -9.79
CA SER A 62 43.83 4.25 -9.45
C SER A 62 43.04 4.24 -8.14
N GLU A 63 43.55 4.96 -7.13
CA GLU A 63 42.91 5.05 -5.82
C GLU A 63 41.62 5.85 -5.89
N LYS A 64 41.61 6.97 -6.63
CA LYS A 64 40.39 7.76 -6.89
C LYS A 64 39.32 6.93 -7.60
N MET A 65 39.66 6.19 -8.65
CA MET A 65 38.71 5.32 -9.35
C MET A 65 38.16 4.21 -8.44
N LYS A 66 39.02 3.55 -7.65
CA LYS A 66 38.59 2.53 -6.67
C LYS A 66 37.67 3.11 -5.59
N ALA A 67 37.96 4.32 -5.11
CA ALA A 67 37.13 5.02 -4.13
C ALA A 67 35.76 5.41 -4.72
N GLU A 68 35.75 5.93 -5.95
CA GLU A 68 34.52 6.29 -6.66
C GLU A 68 33.66 5.07 -6.97
N GLU A 69 34.26 3.95 -7.39
CA GLU A 69 33.55 2.71 -7.65
C GLU A 69 32.92 2.13 -6.36
N LYS A 70 33.65 2.16 -5.24
CA LYS A 70 33.11 1.78 -3.92
C LYS A 70 31.95 2.69 -3.53
N ALA A 71 32.10 4.00 -3.66
CA ALA A 71 31.04 4.96 -3.38
C ALA A 71 29.80 4.74 -4.26
N ARG A 72 29.99 4.43 -5.55
CA ARG A 72 28.89 4.12 -6.48
C ARG A 72 28.18 2.81 -6.10
N LYS A 73 28.93 1.77 -5.75
CA LYS A 73 28.37 0.48 -5.28
C LYS A 73 27.59 0.65 -3.98
N GLU A 74 28.06 1.50 -3.07
CA GLU A 74 27.33 1.80 -1.83
C GLU A 74 26.06 2.61 -2.08
N LYS A 75 26.12 3.63 -2.95
CA LYS A 75 24.93 4.39 -3.38
C LYS A 75 23.89 3.48 -4.02
N GLU A 76 24.28 2.60 -4.95
CA GLU A 76 23.37 1.67 -5.60
C GLU A 76 22.73 0.69 -4.60
N LYS A 77 23.52 0.18 -3.64
CA LYS A 77 23.00 -0.68 -2.56
C LYS A 77 22.02 0.08 -1.66
N ALA A 78 22.29 1.35 -1.35
CA ALA A 78 21.41 2.20 -0.56
C ALA A 78 20.09 2.49 -1.30
N GLU A 79 20.15 2.81 -2.59
CA GLU A 79 18.96 3.03 -3.42
C GLU A 79 18.11 1.75 -3.53
N LYS A 80 18.73 0.60 -3.80
CA LYS A 80 18.02 -0.69 -3.83
C LYS A 80 17.35 -1.04 -2.49
N LYS A 81 17.95 -0.65 -1.36
CA LYS A 81 17.32 -0.82 -0.04
C LYS A 81 16.12 0.10 0.14
N LYS A 82 16.27 1.39 -0.20
CA LYS A 82 15.19 2.38 -0.13
C LYS A 82 14.01 1.99 -1.03
N GLU A 83 14.26 1.53 -2.24
CA GLU A 83 13.21 1.08 -3.17
C GLU A 83 12.45 -0.14 -2.62
N LYS A 84 13.16 -1.13 -2.08
CA LYS A 84 12.53 -2.30 -1.45
C LYS A 84 11.68 -1.92 -0.24
N GLU A 85 12.14 -0.97 0.57
CA GLU A 85 11.41 -0.49 1.73
C GLU A 85 10.17 0.30 1.34
N ALA A 86 10.29 1.21 0.36
CA ALA A 86 9.16 1.94 -0.21
C ALA A 86 8.10 0.97 -0.80
N ASN A 87 8.51 -0.06 -1.54
CA ASN A 87 7.60 -1.04 -2.11
C ASN A 87 6.87 -1.87 -1.04
N LYS A 88 7.55 -2.21 0.06
CA LYS A 88 6.92 -2.87 1.21
C LYS A 88 5.90 -1.95 1.88
N LEU A 89 6.27 -0.70 2.14
CA LEU A 89 5.38 0.28 2.76
C LEU A 89 4.12 0.53 1.91
N GLU A 90 4.27 0.65 0.58
CA GLU A 90 3.14 0.81 -0.34
C GLU A 90 2.20 -0.41 -0.31
N LYS A 91 2.77 -1.63 -0.31
CA LYS A 91 1.98 -2.87 -0.20
C LYS A 91 1.22 -2.95 1.12
N ASP A 92 1.85 -2.57 2.21
CA ASP A 92 1.24 -2.61 3.54
C ASP A 92 0.16 -1.54 3.69
N GLN A 93 0.38 -0.33 3.17
CA GLN A 93 -0.65 0.72 3.08
C GLN A 93 -1.85 0.24 2.23
N LYS A 94 -1.60 -0.39 1.08
CA LYS A 94 -2.68 -0.91 0.22
C LYS A 94 -3.49 -2.02 0.89
N LYS A 95 -2.84 -2.87 1.69
CA LYS A 95 -3.53 -3.89 2.49
C LYS A 95 -4.35 -3.26 3.61
N ALA A 96 -3.79 -2.30 4.33
CA ALA A 96 -4.47 -1.57 5.39
C ALA A 96 -5.70 -0.82 4.84
N GLU A 97 -5.59 -0.15 3.70
CA GLU A 97 -6.70 0.55 3.05
C GLU A 97 -7.83 -0.42 2.65
N LYS A 98 -7.48 -1.57 2.06
CA LYS A 98 -8.46 -2.61 1.70
C LYS A 98 -9.17 -3.17 2.93
N ALA A 99 -8.43 -3.42 4.02
CA ALA A 99 -8.99 -3.89 5.28
C ALA A 99 -9.93 -2.85 5.89
N ALA A 100 -9.53 -1.57 5.93
CA ALA A 100 -10.37 -0.47 6.40
C ALA A 100 -11.66 -0.33 5.57
N LYS A 101 -11.56 -0.38 4.24
CA LYS A 101 -12.74 -0.32 3.34
C LYS A 101 -13.70 -1.50 3.56
N LYS A 102 -13.18 -2.71 3.84
CA LYS A 102 -14.02 -3.88 4.13
C LYS A 102 -14.71 -3.72 5.49
N ALA A 103 -13.97 -3.35 6.53
CA ALA A 103 -14.51 -3.09 7.86
C ALA A 103 -15.59 -2.00 7.85
N GLU A 104 -15.38 -0.92 7.08
CA GLU A 104 -16.36 0.16 6.95
C GLU A 104 -17.66 -0.32 6.27
N LYS A 105 -17.54 -1.13 5.20
CA LYS A 105 -18.70 -1.71 4.51
C LYS A 105 -19.48 -2.65 5.43
N ASP A 106 -18.79 -3.49 6.20
CA ASP A 106 -19.41 -4.43 7.12
C ASP A 106 -20.09 -3.68 8.28
N ARG A 107 -19.46 -2.63 8.82
CA ARG A 107 -20.08 -1.73 9.80
C ARG A 107 -21.34 -1.06 9.25
N LYS A 108 -21.29 -0.53 8.02
CA LYS A 108 -22.46 0.09 7.36
C LYS A 108 -23.60 -0.92 7.14
N LYS A 109 -23.29 -2.18 6.80
CA LYS A 109 -24.29 -3.24 6.67
C LYS A 109 -24.91 -3.59 8.02
N ALA A 110 -24.09 -3.78 9.05
CA ALA A 110 -24.54 -4.05 10.40
C ALA A 110 -25.42 -2.92 10.95
N GLU A 111 -25.02 -1.66 10.77
CA GLU A 111 -25.81 -0.49 11.19
C GLU A 111 -27.16 -0.43 10.47
N LYS A 112 -27.19 -0.72 9.15
CA LYS A 112 -28.45 -0.79 8.40
C LYS A 112 -29.34 -1.93 8.87
N ALA A 113 -28.78 -3.09 9.18
CA ALA A 113 -29.51 -4.23 9.71
C ALA A 113 -30.12 -3.91 11.08
N LEU A 114 -29.32 -3.35 12.00
CA LEU A 114 -29.78 -2.90 13.32
C LEU A 114 -30.88 -1.84 13.21
N LYS A 115 -30.73 -0.84 12.32
CA LYS A 115 -31.78 0.17 12.08
C LYS A 115 -33.07 -0.45 11.56
N LYS A 116 -33.00 -1.47 10.69
CA LYS A 116 -34.18 -2.19 10.20
C LYS A 116 -34.84 -2.98 11.32
N GLU A 117 -34.06 -3.74 12.09
CA GLU A 117 -34.53 -4.53 13.22
C GLU A 117 -35.19 -3.64 14.29
N GLN A 118 -34.56 -2.51 14.63
CA GLN A 118 -35.13 -1.51 15.53
C GLN A 118 -36.47 -0.99 15.02
N LYS A 119 -36.58 -0.59 13.75
CA LYS A 119 -37.84 -0.14 13.15
C LYS A 119 -38.93 -1.22 13.18
N ILE A 120 -38.56 -2.48 12.95
CA ILE A 120 -39.51 -3.59 12.99
C ILE A 120 -40.00 -3.83 14.43
N LYS A 121 -39.09 -3.86 15.41
CA LYS A 121 -39.43 -3.95 16.84
C LYS A 121 -40.33 -2.80 17.28
N GLU A 122 -40.02 -1.58 16.86
CA GLU A 122 -40.79 -0.39 17.21
C GLU A 122 -42.20 -0.43 16.58
N ASN A 123 -42.31 -0.86 15.33
CA ASN A 123 -43.61 -1.06 14.66
C ASN A 123 -44.45 -2.15 15.34
N TYR A 124 -43.83 -3.27 15.73
CA TYR A 124 -44.51 -4.33 16.47
C TYR A 124 -45.01 -3.82 17.83
N LYS A 125 -44.17 -3.11 18.59
CA LYS A 125 -44.55 -2.51 19.87
C LYS A 125 -45.73 -1.53 19.70
N LYS A 126 -45.67 -0.63 18.71
CA LYS A 126 -46.77 0.31 18.42
C LYS A 126 -48.07 -0.41 18.07
N ALA A 127 -48.00 -1.49 17.29
CA ALA A 127 -49.17 -2.30 16.97
C ALA A 127 -49.77 -2.96 18.23
N GLN A 128 -48.91 -3.52 19.08
CA GLN A 128 -49.31 -4.15 20.34
C GLN A 128 -49.95 -3.14 21.31
N ASP A 129 -49.35 -1.95 21.45
CA ASP A 129 -49.88 -0.86 22.27
C ASP A 129 -51.26 -0.40 21.78
N ASN A 130 -51.45 -0.28 20.46
CA ASN A 130 -52.73 0.11 19.87
C ASN A 130 -53.82 -0.95 20.10
N LEU A 131 -53.48 -2.24 19.94
CA LEU A 131 -54.40 -3.33 20.26
C LEU A 131 -54.79 -3.31 21.74
N SER A 132 -53.82 -3.19 22.64
CA SER A 132 -54.06 -3.12 24.09
C SER A 132 -54.95 -1.94 24.47
N LYS A 133 -54.70 -0.76 23.91
CA LYS A 133 -55.55 0.43 24.13
C LYS A 133 -56.98 0.22 23.62
N ALA A 134 -57.14 -0.41 22.45
CA ALA A 134 -58.45 -0.71 21.89
C ALA A 134 -59.22 -1.73 22.75
N GLN A 135 -58.58 -2.83 23.15
CA GLN A 135 -59.16 -3.85 24.05
C GLN A 135 -59.59 -3.22 25.38
N LYS A 136 -58.71 -2.46 26.05
CA LYS A 136 -59.03 -1.76 27.31
C LYS A 136 -60.24 -0.82 27.17
N LYS A 137 -60.36 -0.12 26.03
CA LYS A 137 -61.48 0.80 25.78
C LYS A 137 -62.78 0.03 25.53
N TYR A 138 -62.73 -1.03 24.74
CA TYR A 138 -63.87 -1.93 24.51
C TYR A 138 -64.37 -2.54 25.82
N ASP A 139 -63.48 -3.16 26.62
CA ASP A 139 -63.84 -3.77 27.90
C ASP A 139 -64.48 -2.76 28.86
N LYS A 140 -63.95 -1.52 28.91
CA LYS A 140 -64.52 -0.45 29.72
C LYS A 140 -65.93 -0.06 29.27
N LEU A 141 -66.17 0.04 27.96
CA LEU A 141 -67.48 0.42 27.44
C LEU A 141 -68.51 -0.70 27.60
N LYS A 142 -68.08 -1.96 27.38
CA LYS A 142 -68.88 -3.16 27.59
C LYS A 142 -69.29 -3.31 29.06
N LYS A 143 -68.36 -3.17 30.00
CA LYS A 143 -68.64 -3.18 31.45
C LYS A 143 -69.62 -2.08 31.89
N LYS A 144 -69.63 -0.93 31.19
CA LYS A 144 -70.54 0.18 31.49
C LYS A 144 -71.91 0.05 30.81
N GLY A 145 -72.15 -1.01 30.02
CA GLY A 145 -73.38 -1.17 29.24
C GLY A 145 -73.59 -0.08 28.18
N LYS A 146 -72.53 0.62 27.76
CA LYS A 146 -72.59 1.75 26.81
C LYS A 146 -72.37 1.32 25.36
N LEU A 147 -72.52 0.04 25.04
CA LEU A 147 -72.38 -0.51 23.70
C LEU A 147 -73.75 -0.95 23.19
N SER A 148 -74.18 -0.38 22.07
CA SER A 148 -75.28 -0.95 21.29
C SER A 148 -74.79 -2.23 20.58
N PRO A 149 -75.69 -3.14 20.16
CA PRO A 149 -75.31 -4.33 19.39
C PRO A 149 -74.53 -4.00 18.11
N VAL A 150 -74.87 -2.88 17.45
CA VAL A 150 -74.18 -2.40 16.25
C VAL A 150 -72.78 -1.88 16.58
N ASP A 151 -72.62 -1.15 17.69
CA ASP A 151 -71.32 -0.64 18.12
C ASP A 151 -70.40 -1.76 18.63
N GLU A 152 -70.97 -2.82 19.23
CA GLU A 152 -70.22 -4.01 19.62
C GLU A 152 -69.57 -4.68 18.42
N SER A 153 -70.33 -4.91 17.34
CA SER A 153 -69.79 -5.46 16.10
C SER A 153 -68.68 -4.60 15.51
N LYS A 154 -68.84 -3.26 15.49
CA LYS A 154 -67.78 -2.34 15.00
C LYS A 154 -66.53 -2.39 15.87
N TRP A 155 -66.66 -2.55 17.18
CA TRP A 155 -65.53 -2.69 18.09
C TRP A 155 -64.79 -4.01 17.91
N LEU A 156 -65.52 -5.12 17.74
CA LEU A 156 -64.96 -6.43 17.46
C LEU A 156 -64.19 -6.42 16.13
N GLU A 157 -64.78 -5.88 15.06
CA GLU A 157 -64.12 -5.72 13.76
C GLU A 157 -62.84 -4.87 13.87
N LYS A 158 -62.86 -3.80 14.67
CA LYS A 158 -61.68 -2.97 14.91
C LYS A 158 -60.57 -3.72 15.66
N ILE A 159 -60.93 -4.51 16.67
CA ILE A 159 -59.98 -5.33 17.43
C ILE A 159 -59.38 -6.42 16.55
N GLU A 160 -60.19 -7.06 15.69
CA GLU A 160 -59.74 -8.04 14.72
C GLU A 160 -58.73 -7.43 13.74
N LYS A 161 -59.05 -6.29 13.13
CA LYS A 161 -58.12 -5.55 12.24
C LYS A 161 -56.81 -5.16 12.95
N LEU A 162 -56.87 -4.79 14.23
CA LEU A 162 -55.66 -4.48 15.01
C LEU A 162 -54.85 -5.75 15.35
N THR A 163 -55.53 -6.85 15.64
CA THR A 163 -54.91 -8.16 15.89
C THR A 163 -54.18 -8.66 14.64
N GLU A 164 -54.80 -8.53 13.47
CA GLU A 164 -54.18 -8.86 12.18
C GLU A 164 -52.94 -7.99 11.92
N LYS A 165 -53.01 -6.68 12.25
CA LYS A 165 -51.84 -5.78 12.15
C LYS A 165 -50.69 -6.19 13.08
N VAL A 166 -50.99 -6.63 14.30
CA VAL A 166 -49.99 -7.16 15.23
C VAL A 166 -49.37 -8.45 14.68
N ALA A 167 -50.19 -9.37 14.16
CA ALA A 167 -49.71 -10.61 13.55
C ALA A 167 -48.78 -10.32 12.35
N LYS A 168 -49.17 -9.42 11.45
CA LYS A 168 -48.33 -8.99 10.31
C LYS A 168 -47.04 -8.31 10.74
N ALA A 169 -47.05 -7.54 11.84
CA ALA A 169 -45.85 -6.93 12.39
C ALA A 169 -44.94 -7.97 13.06
N LYS A 170 -45.51 -8.98 13.74
CA LYS A 170 -44.78 -10.09 14.36
C LYS A 170 -44.11 -10.99 13.32
N GLN A 171 -44.78 -11.25 12.19
CA GLN A 171 -44.20 -12.02 11.09
C GLN A 171 -42.99 -11.34 10.44
N LYS A 172 -42.88 -10.02 10.56
CA LYS A 172 -41.77 -9.24 10.01
C LYS A 172 -40.59 -9.12 10.98
N LEU A 173 -40.81 -9.41 12.26
CA LEU A 173 -39.85 -9.34 13.36
C LEU A 173 -38.95 -10.58 13.38
#